data_AF-A0A8X6IU03-F1
#
_entry.id   AF-A0A8X6IU03-F1
#
_cell.length_a   1.000
_cell.length_b   1.000
_cell.length_c   1.000
_cell.angle_alpha   90.00
_cell.angle_beta   90.00
_cell.angle_gamma   90.00
#
_symmetry.space_group_name_H-M   'P 1'
#
loop_
_entity.id
_entity.type
_entity.pdbx_description
1 polymer ?
#
loop_
_entity_poly.entity_id
_entity_poly.type
_entity_poly.pdbx_seq_one_letter_code
_entity_poly.pdbx_strand_id
1 'polypeptide(L)' 'TTISQLIECQIAALDFRGHGETHCMDEDNLSAERLSNDVGEVFSTLFGDEDQPSVILVGH' A
#
# COMPACT_ATOMS: atom_id res chain seq x y z
N THR A 1 27.03 -11.18 4.90
CA THR A 1 26.06 -10.46 4.06
C THR A 1 24.71 -11.09 4.24
N THR A 2 23.71 -10.35 4.69
CA THR A 2 22.32 -10.85 4.70
C THR A 2 21.71 -10.64 3.32
N ILE A 3 20.77 -11.49 2.92
CA ILE A 3 20.13 -11.39 1.59
C ILE A 3 19.46 -10.02 1.37
N SER A 4 18.99 -9.40 2.45
CA SER A 4 18.41 -8.05 2.47
C SER A 4 19.39 -6.93 2.08
N GLN A 5 20.70 -7.14 2.17
CA GLN A 5 21.72 -6.15 1.79
C GLN A 5 22.09 -6.22 0.31
N LEU A 6 21.54 -7.19 -0.45
CA LEU A 6 21.88 -7.39 -1.86
C LEU A 6 21.03 -6.56 -2.82
N ILE A 7 19.94 -5.98 -2.34
CA ILE A 7 18.96 -5.24 -3.16
C ILE A 7 18.72 -3.89 -2.51
N GLU A 8 18.77 -2.84 -3.33
CA GLU A 8 18.34 -1.50 -2.94
C GLU A 8 16.88 -1.31 -3.35
N CYS A 9 16.00 -1.14 -2.37
CA CYS A 9 14.58 -0.86 -2.61
C CYS A 9 13.99 0.03 -1.52
N GLN A 10 12.83 0.61 -1.82
CA GLN A 10 11.99 1.30 -0.85
C GLN A 10 10.84 0.40 -0.44
N ILE A 11 10.39 0.55 0.80
CA ILE A 11 9.30 -0.25 1.37
C ILE A 11 8.22 0.68 1.88
N ALA A 12 6.99 0.42 1.44
CA ALA A 12 5.78 1.00 2.02
C ALA A 12 4.96 -0.15 2.65
N ALA A 13 4.77 -0.10 3.96
CA ALA A 13 3.89 -1.01 4.69
C ALA A 13 2.63 -0.22 5.09
N LEU A 14 1.47 -0.66 4.62
CA LEU A 14 0.21 0.05 4.79
C LEU A 14 -0.64 -0.65 5.85
N ASP A 15 -1.18 0.12 6.79
CA ASP A 15 -2.33 -0.30 7.58
C ASP A 15 -3.57 -0.20 6.69
N PHE A 16 -4.28 -1.30 6.48
CA PHE A 16 -5.53 -1.27 5.71
C PHE A 16 -6.69 -0.69 6.53
N ARG A 17 -7.75 -0.30 5.83
CA ARG A 17 -9.07 0.00 6.42
C ARG A 17 -9.43 -1.03 7.47
N GLY A 18 -9.97 -0.57 8.60
CA GLY A 18 -10.32 -1.43 9.73
C GLY A 18 -9.13 -2.08 10.45
N HIS A 19 -7.88 -1.67 10.17
CA HIS A 19 -6.66 -2.17 10.81
C HIS A 19 -5.75 -1.03 11.25
N GLY A 20 -5.00 -1.26 12.34
CA GLY A 20 -3.97 -0.34 12.82
C GLY A 20 -4.51 1.06 13.07
N GLU A 21 -3.81 2.07 12.53
CA GLU A 21 -4.13 3.49 12.72
C GLU A 21 -4.78 4.14 11.48
N THR A 22 -5.19 3.34 10.49
CA THR A 22 -5.92 3.85 9.33
C THR A 22 -7.36 4.21 9.72
N HIS A 23 -7.81 5.40 9.31
CA HIS A 23 -9.18 5.88 9.53
C HIS A 23 -9.90 6.14 8.21
N CYS A 24 -11.12 5.62 8.08
CA CYS A 24 -12.00 5.69 6.93
C CYS A 24 -13.41 6.14 7.36
N MET A 25 -14.18 6.73 6.44
CA MET A 25 -15.58 7.08 6.74
C MET A 25 -16.48 5.84 6.92
N ASP A 26 -16.16 4.75 6.21
CA ASP A 26 -16.87 3.47 6.25
C ASP A 26 -15.86 2.36 6.51
N GLU A 27 -15.59 2.09 7.78
CA GLU A 27 -14.61 1.10 8.24
C GLU A 27 -15.05 -0.35 7.97
N ASP A 28 -16.36 -0.59 7.88
CA ASP A 28 -16.92 -1.95 7.83
C ASP A 28 -16.97 -2.53 6.41
N ASN A 29 -16.83 -1.68 5.38
CA ASN A 29 -16.72 -2.15 4.00
C ASN A 29 -15.32 -2.72 3.69
N LEU A 30 -15.11 -3.96 4.14
CA LEU A 30 -13.89 -4.73 3.92
C LEU A 30 -13.95 -5.60 2.64
N SER A 31 -14.76 -5.21 1.66
CA SER A 31 -14.83 -5.93 0.39
C SER A 31 -13.49 -5.90 -0.33
N ALA A 32 -13.15 -6.97 -1.05
CA ALA A 32 -11.88 -7.07 -1.78
C ALA A 32 -11.71 -5.92 -2.79
N GLU A 33 -12.79 -5.54 -3.47
CA GLU A 33 -12.82 -4.38 -4.38
C GLU A 33 -12.44 -3.10 -3.63
N ARG A 34 -13.07 -2.81 -2.49
CA ARG A 34 -12.80 -1.60 -1.74
C ARG A 34 -11.38 -1.55 -1.19
N LEU A 35 -10.89 -2.65 -0.62
CA LEU A 35 -9.51 -2.74 -0.13
C LEU A 35 -8.48 -2.59 -1.26
N SER A 36 -8.73 -3.15 -2.44
CA SER A 36 -7.84 -2.96 -3.60
C SER A 36 -7.83 -1.52 -4.11
N ASN A 37 -8.98 -0.85 -4.09
CA ASN A 37 -9.07 0.56 -4.44
C ASN A 37 -8.34 1.44 -3.42
N ASP A 38 -8.42 1.13 -2.12
CA ASP A 38 -7.66 1.85 -1.07
C ASP A 38 -6.15 1.83 -1.36
N VAL A 39 -5.60 0.68 -1.75
CA VAL A 39 -4.17 0.56 -2.12
C VAL A 39 -3.81 1.49 -3.28
N GLY A 40 -4.65 1.51 -4.32
CA GLY A 40 -4.46 2.39 -5.48
C GLY A 40 -4.56 3.87 -5.11
N GLU A 41 -5.55 4.25 -4.31
CA GLU A 41 -5.76 5.62 -3.84
C GLU A 41 -4.57 6.11 -3.00
N VAL A 42 -4.05 5.30 -2.07
CA VAL A 42 -2.86 5.63 -1.29
C VAL A 42 -1.63 5.78 -2.19
N PHE A 43 -1.43 4.85 -3.14
CA PHE A 43 -0.30 4.91 -4.07
C PHE A 43 -0.32 6.18 -4.93
N SER A 44 -1.45 6.49 -5.56
CA SER A 44 -1.62 7.73 -6.34
C SER A 44 -1.46 8.98 -5.47
N THR A 45 -1.89 8.94 -4.21
CA THR A 45 -1.70 10.08 -3.28
C THR A 45 -0.23 10.31 -2.96
N LEU A 46 0.56 9.24 -2.79
CA LEU A 46 1.98 9.33 -2.43
C LEU A 46 2.85 9.78 -3.61
N PHE A 47 2.55 9.32 -4.82
CA PHE A 47 3.44 9.48 -5.98
C PHE A 47 2.86 10.33 -7.12
N GLY A 48 1.58 10.70 -7.07
CA GLY A 48 0.89 11.37 -8.17
C GLY A 48 0.70 10.45 -9.37
N ASP A 49 0.36 11.02 -10.53
CA ASP A 49 0.08 10.28 -11.77
C ASP A 49 1.26 10.25 -12.76
N GLU A 50 2.25 11.13 -12.59
CA GLU A 50 3.44 11.22 -13.45
C GLU A 50 4.67 10.62 -12.75
N ASP A 51 5.52 9.93 -13.52
CA ASP A 51 6.81 9.38 -13.06
C ASP A 51 6.74 8.46 -11.81
N GLN A 52 5.67 7.66 -11.70
CA GLN A 52 5.49 6.68 -10.61
C GLN A 52 6.64 5.64 -10.57
N PRO A 53 7.09 5.22 -9.37
CA PRO A 53 8.15 4.23 -9.24
C PRO A 53 7.69 2.83 -9.67
N SER A 54 8.64 1.95 -9.99
CA SER A 54 8.35 0.52 -10.17
C SER A 54 7.93 -0.11 -8.85
N VAL A 55 6.79 -0.81 -8.84
CA VAL A 55 6.19 -1.40 -7.63
C VAL A 55 6.06 -2.91 -7.75
N ILE A 56 6.32 -3.60 -6.64
CA ILE A 56 6.01 -5.01 -6.43
C ILE A 56 5.02 -5.09 -5.27
N LEU A 57 3.83 -5.63 -5.52
CA LEU A 57 2.83 -5.86 -4.47
C LEU A 57 3.14 -7.17 -3.73
N VAL A 58 3.14 -7.11 -2.40
CA VAL A 58 3.37 -8.26 -1.52
C VAL A 58 2.22 -8.32 -0.51
N GLY A 59 1.42 -9.38 -0.57
CA GLY A 59 0.36 -9.67 0.40
C GLY A 59 0.63 -10.99 1.13
N HIS A 60 0.09 -11.10 2.34
CA HIS A 60 0.04 -12.35 3.10
C HIS A 60 -1.30 -13.07 2.85
#